data_AF-A0A0E2Z062-F1
#
_entry.id   AF-A0A0E2Z062-F1
#
_cell.length_a   1.000
_cell.length_b   1.000
_cell.length_c   1.000
_cell.angle_alpha   90.00
_cell.angle_beta   90.00
_cell.angle_gamma   90.00
#
_symmetry.space_group_name_H-M   'P 1'
#
loop_
_entity.id
_entity.type
_entity.pdbx_description
1 polymer ?
#
loop_
_entity_poly.entity_id
_entity_poly.type
_entity_poly.pdbx_seq_one_letter_code
_entity_poly.pdbx_strand_id
1 'polypeptide(L)'
;MAKQILGLSTQSRLATPGGGVSGTRLIVMGSPALTEGFALIGFETWPNGTEEDVDRLLEELEKGKKKALLLLEPGLSRCLSGRLSRVRAESSHILVTEVPPLHAPGDYHPAVEDLVAKVLGQSALEEKS
;
A
#
# COMPACT_ATOMS: atom_id res chain seq x y z
N MET A 1 1.71 -47.94 17.18
CA MET A 1 2.97 -47.35 16.70
C MET A 1 2.66 -46.69 15.35
N ALA A 2 2.34 -45.40 15.26
CA ALA A 2 3.16 -44.18 15.46
C ALA A 2 4.06 -43.82 14.25
N LYS A 3 3.62 -42.77 13.54
CA LYS A 3 4.35 -41.72 12.79
C LYS A 3 5.24 -42.10 11.58
N GLN A 4 4.90 -41.53 10.42
CA GLN A 4 5.72 -40.48 9.79
C GLN A 4 4.98 -39.80 8.62
N ILE A 5 4.62 -38.53 8.78
CA ILE A 5 4.39 -37.59 7.67
C ILE A 5 5.17 -36.33 8.04
N LEU A 6 6.34 -36.15 7.43
CA LEU A 6 7.00 -34.85 7.34
C LEU A 6 6.53 -34.19 6.05
N GLY A 7 5.55 -33.30 6.16
CA GLY A 7 5.24 -32.29 5.16
C GLY A 7 5.73 -30.94 5.70
N LEU A 8 6.82 -30.44 5.12
CA LEU A 8 7.45 -29.18 5.48
C LEU A 8 6.53 -28.00 5.17
N SER A 9 6.20 -27.24 6.22
CA SER A 9 6.16 -25.78 6.29
C SER A 9 5.93 -24.99 4.99
N THR A 10 4.67 -24.86 4.58
CA THR A 10 4.19 -23.64 3.91
C THR A 10 3.76 -22.66 4.99
N GLN A 11 4.63 -21.70 5.31
CA GLN A 11 4.24 -20.57 6.14
C GLN A 11 3.09 -19.83 5.47
N SER A 12 1.91 -19.98 6.06
CA SER A 12 0.74 -19.18 5.80
C SER A 12 1.09 -17.72 6.12
N ARG A 13 1.16 -16.86 5.10
CA ARG A 13 1.10 -15.40 5.28
C ARG A 13 -0.26 -15.10 5.91
N LEU A 14 -0.30 -14.97 7.23
CA LEU A 14 -1.50 -14.61 7.98
C LEU A 14 -1.76 -13.11 7.77
N ALA A 15 -2.57 -12.79 6.76
CA ALA A 15 -3.30 -11.53 6.74
C ALA A 15 -4.23 -11.53 7.97
N THR A 16 -3.86 -10.78 9.00
CA THR A 16 -4.70 -10.62 10.19
C THR A 16 -5.79 -9.61 9.84
N PRO A 17 -7.09 -9.96 9.94
CA PRO A 17 -8.16 -9.04 9.59
C PRO A 17 -8.25 -7.94 10.66
N GLY A 18 -7.65 -6.79 10.37
CA GLY A 18 -7.78 -5.59 11.18
C GLY A 18 -9.13 -4.91 10.98
N GLY A 19 -9.74 -4.45 12.09
CA GLY A 19 -11.10 -3.93 12.14
C GLY A 19 -11.27 -2.60 11.40
N GLY A 20 -11.68 -2.65 10.15
CA GLY A 20 -12.07 -1.48 9.37
C GLY A 20 -13.45 -0.94 9.72
N VAL A 21 -13.71 0.31 9.35
CA VAL A 21 -15.04 0.94 9.38
C VAL A 21 -16.00 0.07 8.58
N SER A 22 -17.05 -0.47 9.22
CA SER A 22 -17.96 -1.52 8.73
C SER A 22 -17.93 -1.75 7.21
N GLY A 23 -17.09 -2.71 6.77
CA GLY A 23 -17.03 -3.21 5.39
C GLY A 23 -15.89 -2.70 4.51
N THR A 24 -15.06 -1.75 4.98
CA THR A 24 -13.85 -1.30 4.26
C THR A 24 -12.60 -1.98 4.80
N ARG A 25 -11.79 -2.59 3.92
CA ARG A 25 -10.48 -3.14 4.30
C ARG A 25 -9.44 -2.02 4.39
N LEU A 26 -8.68 -1.99 5.48
CA LEU A 26 -7.57 -1.06 5.66
C LEU A 26 -6.29 -1.86 5.48
N ILE A 27 -5.51 -1.56 4.44
CA ILE A 27 -4.37 -2.38 4.03
C ILE A 27 -3.13 -1.50 3.89
N VAL A 28 -1.99 -1.97 4.39
CA VAL A 28 -0.68 -1.33 4.21
C VAL A 28 0.32 -2.33 3.65
N MET A 29 1.11 -1.89 2.68
CA MET A 29 2.19 -2.67 2.09
C MET A 29 3.46 -1.81 1.99
N GLY A 30 4.54 -2.30 2.60
CA GLY A 30 5.80 -1.56 2.67
C GLY A 30 6.79 -2.20 3.63
N SER A 31 7.71 -1.38 4.13
CA SER A 31 8.78 -1.78 5.02
C SER A 31 8.25 -2.36 6.35
N PRO A 32 8.98 -3.30 6.98
CA PRO A 32 8.54 -3.94 8.23
C PRO A 32 8.21 -2.92 9.32
N ALA A 33 9.08 -1.93 9.53
CA ALA A 33 8.90 -0.89 10.53
C ALA A 33 7.61 -0.07 10.32
N LEU A 34 7.30 0.27 9.06
CA LEU A 34 6.05 0.97 8.74
C LEU A 34 4.84 0.10 9.05
N THR A 35 4.85 -1.13 8.55
CA THR A 35 3.71 -2.05 8.72
C THR A 35 3.44 -2.40 10.18
N GLU A 36 4.47 -2.50 11.02
CA GLU A 36 4.34 -2.76 12.46
C GLU A 36 3.54 -1.65 13.15
N GLY A 37 3.82 -0.38 12.85
CA GLY A 37 3.06 0.75 13.39
C GLY A 37 1.58 0.74 12.99
N PHE A 38 1.28 0.38 11.73
CA PHE A 38 -0.09 0.30 11.23
C PHE A 38 -0.87 -0.92 11.76
N ALA A 39 -0.18 -2.03 12.09
CA ALA A 39 -0.80 -3.18 12.74
C ALA A 39 -1.49 -2.79 14.05
N LEU A 40 -0.88 -1.88 14.82
CA LEU A 40 -1.38 -1.42 16.12
C LEU A 40 -2.76 -0.76 16.04
N ILE A 41 -3.12 -0.22 14.87
CA ILE A 41 -4.39 0.48 14.64
C ILE A 41 -5.36 -0.33 13.77
N GLY A 42 -5.08 -1.62 13.55
CA GLY A 42 -6.00 -2.53 12.87
C GLY A 42 -5.94 -2.44 11.34
N PHE A 43 -4.78 -2.14 10.76
CA PHE A 43 -4.55 -2.40 9.34
C PHE A 43 -4.20 -3.87 9.10
N GLU A 44 -4.60 -4.38 7.94
CA GLU A 44 -4.06 -5.57 7.33
C GLU A 44 -2.66 -5.25 6.78
N THR A 45 -1.64 -5.93 7.29
CA THR A 45 -0.23 -5.57 7.04
C THR A 45 0.47 -6.56 6.12
N TRP A 46 1.16 -6.02 5.12
CA TRP A 46 1.95 -6.77 4.15
C TRP A 46 3.41 -6.28 4.18
N PRO A 47 4.23 -6.77 5.13
CA PRO A 47 5.63 -6.39 5.22
C PRO A 47 6.41 -6.94 4.01
N ASN A 48 7.29 -6.12 3.45
CA ASN A 48 8.11 -6.43 2.27
C ASN A 48 7.28 -6.88 1.06
N GLY A 49 6.10 -6.27 0.84
CA GLY A 49 5.30 -6.59 -0.33
C GLY A 49 6.00 -6.17 -1.62
N THR A 50 5.70 -6.89 -2.70
CA THR A 50 6.24 -6.65 -4.04
C THR A 50 5.19 -6.05 -4.97
N GLU A 51 5.61 -5.63 -6.17
CA GLU A 51 4.69 -5.14 -7.20
C GLU A 51 3.66 -6.22 -7.59
N GLU A 52 4.07 -7.48 -7.65
CA GLU A 52 3.16 -8.62 -7.89
C GLU A 52 2.17 -8.85 -6.75
N ASP A 53 2.57 -8.57 -5.50
CA ASP A 53 1.67 -8.60 -4.35
C ASP A 53 0.58 -7.51 -4.48
N VAL A 54 0.96 -6.29 -4.89
CA VAL A 54 0.02 -5.19 -5.16
C VAL A 54 -0.95 -5.58 -6.27
N ASP A 55 -0.46 -6.05 -7.42
CA ASP A 55 -1.31 -6.39 -8.57
C ASP A 55 -2.31 -7.50 -8.24
N ARG A 56 -1.87 -8.53 -7.53
CA ARG A 56 -2.72 -9.63 -7.08
C ARG A 56 -3.78 -9.16 -6.09
N LEU A 57 -3.42 -8.29 -5.15
CA LEU A 57 -4.36 -7.73 -4.19
C LEU A 57 -5.42 -6.88 -4.91
N LEU A 58 -5.01 -6.00 -5.81
CA LEU A 58 -5.93 -5.17 -6.58
C LEU A 58 -6.88 -6.02 -7.43
N GLU A 59 -6.40 -7.08 -8.06
CA GLU A 59 -7.24 -8.00 -8.82
C GLU A 59 -8.31 -8.68 -7.94
N GLU A 60 -7.94 -9.11 -6.73
CA GLU A 60 -8.88 -9.69 -5.77
C GLU A 60 -9.94 -8.68 -5.33
N LEU A 61 -9.52 -7.46 -4.96
CA LEU A 61 -10.42 -6.40 -4.54
C LEU A 61 -11.41 -6.00 -5.64
N GLU A 62 -10.95 -5.88 -6.90
CA GLU A 62 -11.79 -5.57 -8.05
C GLU A 62 -12.80 -6.68 -8.34
N LYS A 63 -12.36 -7.95 -8.38
CA LYS A 63 -13.24 -9.11 -8.60
C LYS A 63 -14.30 -9.22 -7.50
N GLY A 64 -13.91 -8.94 -6.25
CA GLY A 64 -14.81 -8.98 -5.10
C GLY A 64 -15.65 -7.71 -4.90
N LYS A 65 -15.44 -6.65 -5.72
CA LYS A 65 -16.00 -5.30 -5.54
C LYS A 65 -15.86 -4.79 -4.10
N LYS A 66 -14.71 -5.04 -3.48
CA LYS A 66 -14.45 -4.78 -2.05
C LYS A 66 -13.96 -3.36 -1.85
N LYS A 67 -14.54 -2.67 -0.86
CA LYS A 67 -14.06 -1.34 -0.46
C LYS A 67 -12.70 -1.48 0.24
N ALA A 68 -11.72 -0.69 -0.18
CA ALA A 68 -10.39 -0.74 0.42
C ALA A 68 -9.71 0.63 0.47
N LEU A 69 -8.93 0.85 1.54
CA LEU A 69 -7.86 1.83 1.59
C LEU A 69 -6.54 1.06 1.54
N LEU A 70 -5.72 1.32 0.53
CA LEU A 70 -4.41 0.73 0.33
C LEU A 70 -3.33 1.79 0.49
N LEU A 71 -2.48 1.60 1.49
CA LEU A 71 -1.31 2.43 1.78
C LEU A 71 -0.06 1.76 1.22
N LEU A 72 0.68 2.45 0.37
CA LEU A 72 1.89 1.95 -0.28
C LEU A 72 3.09 2.87 0.01
N GLU A 73 4.27 2.31 0.26
CA GLU A 73 5.50 3.11 0.20
C GLU A 73 5.83 3.54 -1.23
N PRO A 74 6.66 4.59 -1.45
CA PRO A 74 6.87 5.18 -2.78
C PRO A 74 7.37 4.18 -3.82
N GLY A 75 8.21 3.21 -3.43
CA GLY A 75 8.71 2.18 -4.34
C GLY A 75 7.60 1.32 -4.95
N LEU A 76 6.54 1.03 -4.19
CA LEU A 76 5.39 0.25 -4.66
C LEU A 76 4.32 1.14 -5.31
N SER A 77 4.11 2.34 -4.77
CA SER A 77 3.13 3.33 -5.24
C SER A 77 3.46 3.88 -6.63
N ARG A 78 4.75 4.01 -6.94
CA ARG A 78 5.25 4.63 -8.18
C ARG A 78 5.63 3.62 -9.25
N CYS A 79 5.49 2.32 -8.98
CA CYS A 79 5.61 1.29 -10.00
C CYS A 79 4.60 1.56 -11.13
N LEU A 80 5.06 1.42 -12.38
CA LEU A 80 4.24 1.59 -13.58
C LEU A 80 3.38 0.35 -13.89
N SER A 81 2.76 -0.22 -12.86
CA SER A 81 1.79 -1.30 -13.05
C SER A 81 0.55 -0.76 -13.76
N GLY A 82 0.15 -1.44 -14.83
CA GLY A 82 -1.04 -1.05 -15.61
C GLY A 82 -2.32 -1.11 -14.77
N ARG A 83 -2.40 -2.05 -13.81
CA ARG A 83 -3.57 -2.21 -12.93
C ARG A 83 -3.61 -1.12 -11.86
N LEU A 84 -2.49 -0.80 -11.22
CA LEU A 84 -2.43 0.26 -10.22
C LEU A 84 -2.85 1.62 -10.80
N SER A 85 -2.34 1.94 -11.99
CA SER A 85 -2.72 3.16 -12.73
C SER A 85 -4.21 3.18 -13.04
N ARG A 86 -4.76 2.04 -13.48
CA ARG A 86 -6.19 1.89 -13.78
C ARG A 86 -7.07 2.06 -12.54
N VAL A 87 -6.74 1.40 -11.44
CA VAL A 87 -7.48 1.50 -10.18
C VAL A 87 -7.53 2.95 -9.70
N ARG A 88 -6.42 3.68 -9.77
CA ARG A 88 -6.36 5.11 -9.38
C ARG A 88 -7.24 6.01 -10.26
N ALA A 89 -7.43 5.66 -11.52
CA ALA A 89 -8.23 6.45 -12.46
C ALA A 89 -9.72 6.08 -12.47
N GLU A 90 -10.05 4.79 -12.29
CA GLU A 90 -11.37 4.24 -12.57
C GLU A 90 -12.12 3.75 -11.32
N SER A 91 -11.42 3.37 -10.24
CA SER A 91 -12.07 2.76 -9.09
C SER A 91 -12.72 3.79 -8.17
N SER A 92 -14.01 3.60 -7.90
CA SER A 92 -14.77 4.42 -6.94
C SER A 92 -14.73 3.89 -5.50
N HIS A 93 -14.13 2.72 -5.28
CA HIS A 93 -14.22 2.00 -4.00
C HIS A 93 -12.86 1.53 -3.45
N ILE A 94 -11.77 1.73 -4.20
CA ILE A 94 -10.41 1.44 -3.76
C ILE A 94 -9.64 2.77 -3.77
N LEU A 95 -9.29 3.25 -2.58
CA LEU A 95 -8.42 4.41 -2.43
C LEU A 95 -6.98 3.92 -2.27
N VAL A 96 -6.08 4.38 -3.14
CA VAL A 96 -4.65 4.12 -3.03
C VAL A 96 -3.92 5.41 -2.71
N THR A 97 -3.13 5.40 -1.64
CA THR A 97 -2.31 6.56 -1.25
C THR A 97 -0.91 6.13 -0.87
N GLU A 98 0.02 7.04 -1.08
CA GLU A 98 1.42 6.85 -0.75
C GLU A 98 1.67 7.22 0.72
N VAL A 99 2.56 6.49 1.38
CA VAL A 99 3.06 6.80 2.72
C VAL A 99 4.58 7.00 2.64
N PRO A 100 5.11 8.14 3.11
CA PRO A 100 6.55 8.39 3.13
C PRO A 100 7.33 7.31 3.90
N PRO A 101 8.55 6.98 3.47
CA PRO A 101 9.39 6.03 4.19
C PRO A 101 9.80 6.59 5.56
N LEU A 102 9.84 5.74 6.58
CA LEU A 102 10.23 6.16 7.94
C LEU A 102 11.71 6.49 8.09
N HIS A 103 12.58 5.91 7.25
CA HIS A 103 14.03 6.05 7.38
C HIS A 103 14.59 7.33 6.72
N ALA A 104 13.82 7.96 5.84
CA ALA A 104 14.22 9.16 5.10
C ALA A 104 13.00 10.05 4.79
N PRO A 105 12.26 10.51 5.81
CA PRO A 105 11.04 11.29 5.58
C PRO A 105 11.31 12.65 4.91
N GLY A 106 12.52 13.21 5.06
CA GLY A 106 12.93 14.48 4.44
C GLY A 106 13.19 14.40 2.94
N ASP A 107 13.35 13.20 2.39
CA ASP A 107 13.60 12.99 0.95
C ASP A 107 12.28 12.69 0.19
N TYR A 108 11.15 12.89 0.87
CA TYR A 108 9.83 12.61 0.31
C TYR A 108 9.37 13.74 -0.61
N HIS A 109 9.31 13.45 -1.91
CA HIS A 109 8.75 14.34 -2.93
C HIS A 109 7.42 13.79 -3.47
N PRO A 110 6.25 14.28 -3.03
CA PRO A 110 4.96 13.85 -3.53
C PRO A 110 4.77 14.27 -4.99
N ALA A 111 4.08 13.45 -5.77
CA ALA A 111 3.82 13.70 -7.19
C ALA A 111 3.06 15.02 -7.48
N VAL A 112 2.40 15.60 -6.47
CA VAL A 112 1.73 16.90 -6.61
C VAL A 112 2.73 18.06 -6.72
N GLU A 113 3.94 17.94 -6.16
CA GLU A 113 4.98 18.97 -6.28
C GLU A 113 5.35 19.20 -7.74
N ASP A 114 5.58 18.13 -8.51
CA ASP A 114 5.87 18.21 -9.94
C ASP A 114 4.75 18.91 -10.71
N LEU A 115 3.49 18.62 -10.36
CA LEU A 115 2.33 19.24 -10.98
C LEU A 115 2.22 20.73 -10.63
N VAL A 116 2.42 21.08 -9.36
CA VAL A 116 2.41 22.46 -8.89
C VAL A 116 3.51 23.26 -9.56
N ALA A 117 4.74 22.74 -9.61
CA ALA A 117 5.84 23.37 -10.33
C ALA A 117 5.50 23.59 -11.81
N LYS A 118 4.87 22.60 -12.46
CA LYS A 118 4.49 22.67 -13.87
C LYS A 118 3.38 23.69 -14.15
N VAL A 119 2.42 23.85 -13.25
CA VAL A 119 1.23 24.70 -13.45
C VAL A 119 1.43 26.11 -12.92
N LEU A 120 2.08 26.25 -11.76
CA LEU A 120 2.22 27.51 -11.03
C LEU A 120 3.66 28.06 -11.03
N GLY A 121 4.63 27.28 -11.51
CA GLY A 121 6.06 27.62 -11.47
C GLY A 121 6.74 27.16 -10.18
N GLN A 122 8.08 27.07 -10.20
CA GLN A 122 8.89 26.58 -9.07
C GLN A 122 8.77 27.44 -7.81
N SER A 123 8.50 28.74 -7.94
CA SER A 123 8.34 29.64 -6.80
C SER A 123 7.09 29.36 -5.96
N ALA A 124 6.15 28.54 -6.46
CA ALA A 124 5.01 28.07 -5.67
C ALA A 124 5.40 27.00 -4.63
N LEU A 125 6.60 26.42 -4.75
CA LEU A 125 7.14 25.39 -3.86
C LEU A 125 8.18 25.93 -2.86
N GLU A 126 8.53 27.21 -2.94
CA GLU A 126 9.48 27.84 -2.01
C GLU A 126 8.82 28.00 -0.63
N GLU A 127 9.42 27.40 0.41
CA GLU A 127 9.03 27.70 1.78
C GLU A 127 9.33 29.18 2.07
N LYS A 128 8.32 29.93 2.52
CA LYS A 128 8.52 31.29 3.02
C LYS A 128 9.52 31.24 4.18
N SER A 129 10.76 31.62 3.88
CA SER A 129 11.80 31.95 4.87
C SER A 129 11.49 33.27 5.56
#